data_AF-A0A7X9SMF0-F1
#
_entry.id   AF-A0A7X9SMF0-F1
#
_cell.length_a   1.000
_cell.length_b   1.000
_cell.length_c   1.000
_cell.angle_alpha   90.00
_cell.angle_beta   90.00
_cell.angle_gamma   90.00
#
_symmetry.space_group_name_H-M   'P 1'
#
loop_
_entity.id
_entity.type
_entity.pdbx_description
1 polymer ?
#
loop_
_entity_poly.entity_id
_entity_poly.type
_entity_poly.pdbx_seq_one_letter_code
_entity_poly.pdbx_strand_id
1 'polypeptide(L)'
;MLRKRRNDIGLSLRKLSKISGISKTYLISMEKYPNRCNPTFEIIFKLEKSLLVEHGTVYLYFADLRKDIIINTELKDDIIE
;
A
#
# COMPACT_ATOMS: atom_id res chain seq x y z
N MET A 1 3.07 -5.97 -3.25
CA MET A 1 1.73 -6.25 -3.81
C MET A 1 1.32 -5.25 -4.91
N LEU A 2 1.19 -3.95 -4.59
CA LEU A 2 0.59 -2.94 -5.49
C LEU A 2 1.25 -2.83 -6.89
N ARG A 3 2.59 -2.68 -6.93
CA ARG A 3 3.35 -2.57 -8.18
C ARG A 3 3.16 -3.76 -9.11
N LYS A 4 3.15 -4.97 -8.53
CA LYS A 4 2.96 -6.23 -9.27
C LYS A 4 1.59 -6.22 -9.93
N ARG A 5 0.53 -6.03 -9.14
CA ARG A 5 -0.85 -5.98 -9.65
C ARG A 5 -1.03 -4.92 -10.74
N ARG A 6 -0.49 -3.71 -10.53
CA ARG A 6 -0.55 -2.62 -11.51
C ARG A 6 0.08 -3.04 -12.85
N ASN A 7 1.24 -3.69 -12.81
CA ASN A 7 1.92 -4.16 -14.01
C ASN A 7 1.15 -5.31 -14.70
N ASP A 8 0.56 -6.23 -13.92
CA ASP A 8 -0.22 -7.35 -14.45
C ASP A 8 -1.42 -6.89 -15.30
N ILE A 9 -2.01 -5.74 -14.94
CA ILE A 9 -3.11 -5.10 -15.71
C ILE A 9 -2.63 -4.02 -16.68
N GLY A 10 -1.32 -3.92 -16.93
CA GLY A 10 -0.73 -2.99 -17.91
C GLY A 10 -0.91 -1.50 -17.61
N LEU A 11 -1.11 -1.13 -16.34
CA LEU A 11 -1.31 0.29 -15.98
C LEU A 11 0.01 1.00 -15.70
N SER A 12 0.21 2.17 -16.30
CA SER A 12 1.28 3.08 -15.87
C SER A 12 0.87 3.82 -14.59
N LEU A 13 1.85 4.27 -13.80
CA LEU A 13 1.59 5.12 -12.62
C LEU A 13 0.83 6.41 -12.97
N ARG A 14 1.08 6.98 -14.15
CA ARG A 14 0.36 8.16 -14.65
C ARG A 14 -1.11 7.84 -14.91
N LYS A 15 -1.41 6.68 -15.51
CA LYS A 15 -2.78 6.24 -15.77
C LYS A 15 -3.50 5.89 -14.46
N LEU A 16 -2.83 5.17 -13.56
CA LEU A 16 -3.35 4.86 -12.22
C LEU A 16 -3.72 6.13 -11.45
N SER A 17 -2.83 7.13 -11.45
CA SER A 17 -3.08 8.42 -10.80
C SER A 17 -4.33 9.12 -11.33
N LYS A 18 -4.54 9.11 -12.65
CA LYS A 18 -5.72 9.71 -13.29
C LYS A 18 -7.02 8.99 -12.92
N ILE A 19 -7.03 7.66 -12.92
CA ILE A 19 -8.26 6.88 -12.65
C ILE A 19 -8.61 6.86 -11.15
N SER A 20 -7.60 6.81 -10.29
CA SER A 20 -7.82 6.70 -8.84
C SER A 20 -7.96 8.06 -8.17
N GLY A 21 -7.59 9.16 -8.84
CA GLY A 21 -7.53 10.50 -8.24
C GLY A 21 -6.43 10.65 -7.18
N ILE A 22 -5.49 9.69 -7.09
CA ILE A 22 -4.39 9.70 -6.12
C ILE A 22 -3.17 10.30 -6.80
N SER A 23 -2.41 11.15 -6.09
CA SER A 23 -1.21 11.76 -6.65
C SER A 23 -0.19 10.69 -7.07
N LYS A 24 0.44 10.90 -8.23
CA LYS A 24 1.48 10.00 -8.75
C LYS A 24 2.61 9.81 -7.74
N THR A 25 3.02 10.86 -7.04
CA THR A 25 4.07 10.80 -6.01
C THR A 25 3.65 9.89 -4.86
N TYR A 26 2.40 9.98 -4.41
CA TYR A 26 1.93 9.12 -3.33
C TYR A 26 1.80 7.65 -3.77
N LEU A 27 1.37 7.39 -5.00
CA LEU A 27 1.39 6.05 -5.58
C LEU A 27 2.82 5.48 -5.66
N ILE A 28 3.82 6.30 -6.02
CA ILE A 28 5.23 5.89 -6.00
C ILE A 28 5.66 5.52 -4.58
N SER A 29 5.32 6.34 -3.58
CA SER A 29 5.62 6.05 -2.18
C SER A 29 4.99 4.74 -1.70
N MET A 30 3.73 4.49 -2.04
CA MET A 30 3.04 3.25 -1.69
C MET A 30 3.64 2.02 -2.39
N GLU A 31 4.17 2.16 -3.60
CA GLU A 31 4.84 1.05 -4.31
C GLU A 31 6.26 0.77 -3.82
N LYS A 32 7.01 1.81 -3.43
CA LYS A 32 8.43 1.68 -3.01
C LYS A 32 8.59 1.47 -1.52
N TYR A 33 7.79 2.16 -0.72
CA TYR A 33 7.92 2.25 0.73
C TYR A 33 6.56 2.07 1.41
N PRO A 34 5.86 0.94 1.19
CA PRO A 34 4.51 0.75 1.68
C PRO A 34 4.40 0.86 3.22
N ASN A 35 5.44 0.45 3.96
CA ASN A 35 5.50 0.53 5.43
C ASN A 35 5.59 1.96 5.97
N ARG A 36 5.91 2.93 5.12
CA ARG A 36 5.96 4.37 5.46
C ARG A 36 4.70 5.11 5.05
N CYS A 37 3.70 4.38 4.52
CA CYS A 37 2.44 4.95 4.09
C CYS A 37 1.32 4.49 5.02
N ASN A 38 0.44 5.42 5.39
CA ASN A 38 -0.78 5.13 6.13
C ASN A 38 -1.99 5.66 5.34
N PRO A 39 -2.37 5.00 4.22
CA PRO A 39 -3.47 5.45 3.41
C PRO A 39 -4.79 5.38 4.19
N THR A 40 -5.64 6.39 4.01
CA THR A 40 -7.00 6.38 4.55
C THR A 40 -7.84 5.31 3.86
N PHE A 41 -8.97 4.94 4.48
CA PHE A 41 -9.92 4.01 3.88
C PHE A 41 -10.37 4.45 2.48
N GLU A 42 -10.62 5.74 2.27
CA GLU A 42 -10.99 6.29 0.97
C GLU A 42 -9.91 6.04 -0.09
N ILE A 43 -8.63 6.23 0.26
CA ILE A 43 -7.51 5.98 -0.65
C ILE A 43 -7.40 4.49 -0.97
N ILE A 44 -7.54 3.63 0.04
CA ILE A 44 -7.53 2.17 -0.12
C ILE A 44 -8.64 1.76 -1.09
N PHE A 45 -9.86 2.22 -0.87
CA PHE A 45 -11.01 1.90 -1.72
C PHE A 45 -10.84 2.38 -3.17
N LYS A 46 -10.33 3.60 -3.37
CA LYS A 46 -9.99 4.13 -4.71
C LYS A 46 -8.94 3.27 -5.40
N LEU A 47 -7.92 2.81 -4.67
CA LEU A 47 -6.89 1.90 -5.17
C LEU A 47 -7.47 0.53 -5.56
N GLU A 48 -8.32 -0.06 -4.73
CA GLU A 48 -8.92 -1.37 -4.99
C GLU A 48 -9.71 -1.39 -6.29
N LYS A 49 -10.59 -0.40 -6.46
CA LYS A 49 -11.34 -0.20 -7.70
C LYS A 49 -10.43 -0.01 -8.91
N SER A 50 -9.39 0.80 -8.77
CA SER A 50 -8.49 1.15 -9.86
C SER A 50 -7.54 0.01 -10.25
N LEU A 51 -7.22 -0.89 -9.32
CA LEU A 51 -6.36 -2.05 -9.51
C LEU A 51 -7.13 -3.33 -9.82
N LEU A 52 -8.46 -3.26 -9.87
CA LEU A 52 -9.36 -4.40 -10.11
C LEU A 52 -9.02 -5.55 -9.14
N VAL A 53 -8.89 -5.24 -7.86
CA VAL A 53 -8.66 -6.23 -6.80
C VAL A 53 -9.89 -6.32 -5.90
N GLU A 54 -10.07 -7.49 -5.28
CA GLU A 54 -11.16 -7.74 -4.36
C GLU A 54 -11.12 -6.75 -3.18
N HIS A 55 -12.31 -6.36 -2.72
CA HIS A 55 -12.46 -5.49 -1.56
C HIS A 55 -11.75 -6.05 -0.33
N GLY A 56 -11.02 -5.18 0.36
CA GLY A 56 -10.23 -5.55 1.52
C GLY A 56 -8.83 -6.07 1.21
N THR A 57 -8.51 -6.43 -0.04
CA THR A 57 -7.16 -6.94 -0.39
C THR A 57 -6.08 -5.90 -0.10
N VAL A 58 -6.32 -4.63 -0.44
CA VAL A 58 -5.33 -3.57 -0.23
C VAL A 58 -5.29 -3.21 1.26
N TYR A 59 -6.43 -3.24 1.95
CA TYR A 59 -6.48 -3.06 3.39
C TYR A 59 -5.63 -4.11 4.13
N LEU A 60 -5.85 -5.40 3.85
CA LEU A 60 -5.12 -6.51 4.45
C LEU A 60 -3.62 -6.40 4.17
N TYR A 61 -3.24 -6.02 2.95
CA TYR A 61 -1.85 -5.76 2.62
C TYR A 61 -1.22 -4.70 3.54
N PHE A 62 -1.85 -3.55 3.74
CA PHE A 62 -1.31 -2.53 4.65
C PHE A 62 -1.44 -2.92 6.13
N ALA A 63 -2.41 -3.75 6.51
CA ALA A 63 -2.56 -4.25 7.87
C ALA A 63 -1.43 -5.23 8.23
N ASP A 64 -1.09 -6.17 7.35
CA ASP A 64 -0.02 -7.14 7.58
C ASP A 64 1.34 -6.46 7.68
N LEU A 65 1.61 -5.46 6.83
CA LEU A 65 2.84 -4.67 6.93
C LEU A 65 3.00 -3.93 8.27
N ARG A 66 1.90 -3.66 8.99
CA ARG A 66 1.94 -3.07 10.32
C ARG A 66 2.14 -4.09 11.43
N LYS A 67 1.64 -5.32 11.27
CA LYS A 67 1.93 -6.40 12.22
C LYS A 67 3.44 -6.66 12.30
N ASP A 68 4.11 -6.62 11.15
CA ASP A 68 5.57 -6.72 11.10
C ASP A 68 6.27 -5.57 11.84
N ILE A 69 5.72 -4.35 11.81
CA ILE A 69 6.29 -3.21 12.54
C ILE A 69 6.17 -3.41 14.04
N ILE A 70 5.00 -3.87 14.53
CA ILE A 70 4.76 -4.07 15.96
C ILE A 70 5.72 -5.14 16.51
N ILE A 71 5.81 -6.31 15.86
CA ILE A 71 6.69 -7.40 16.30
C ILE A 71 8.17 -6.96 16.29
N ASN A 72 8.61 -6.24 15.26
CA ASN A 72 10.00 -5.76 15.18
C ASN A 72 10.32 -4.59 16.13
N THR A 73 9.30 -3.93 16.68
CA THR A 73 9.48 -2.86 17.68
C THR A 73 9.59 -3.49 19.07
N GLU A 74 8.72 -4.44 19.41
CA GLU A 74 8.77 -5.22 20.66
C GLU A 74 10.13 -5.94 20.81
N LEU A 75 10.63 -6.59 19.76
CA LEU A 75 11.94 -7.25 19.79
C LEU A 75 13.15 -6.30 19.92
N LYS A 76 13.00 -5.01 19.63
CA LYS A 76 14.10 -4.04 19.80
C LYS A 76 14.18 -3.49 21.21
N ASP A 77 13.05 -3.43 21.90
CA ASP A 77 12.99 -2.97 23.29
C ASP A 77 13.55 -4.05 24.25
N ASP A 78 13.51 -5.33 23.87
CA ASP A 78 14.07 -6.46 24.64
C ASP A 78 15.60 -6.67 24.48
N ILE A 79 16.28 -5.95 23.58
CA ILE A 79 17.72 -6.10 23.32
C ILE A 79 18.55 -4.98 23.98
N ILE A 80 17.87 -4.03 24.64
CA ILE A 80 18.52 -2.97 25.43
C ILE A 80 18.22 -3.25 26.91
N GLU A 81 18.85 -4.29 27.46
CA GLU A 81 19.02 -4.47 28.90
C GLU A 81 20.44 -4.97 29.22
#